data_AF-A0A8S0QGJ6-F1
#
_entry.id   AF-A0A8S0QGJ6-F1
#
_cell.length_a   1.000
_cell.length_b   1.000
_cell.length_c   1.000
_cell.angle_alpha   90.00
_cell.angle_beta   90.00
_cell.angle_gamma   90.00
#
_symmetry.space_group_name_H-M   'P 1'
#
loop_
_entity.id
_entity.type
_entity.pdbx_description
1 polymer ?
#
loop_
_entity_poly.entity_id
_entity_poly.type
_entity_poly.pdbx_seq_one_letter_code
_entity_poly.pdbx_strand_id
1 'polypeptide(L)'
;MDMESEFDRILFFEHARKTAEAAYAKNPIDADNLTRWGGALLELSQFQNVPDSKKMILDAISKLEEALEASPSKHDTLWCLGNAHTSHAFLTPDQDEAKVYFEKAAQYFEQAVEADPQNELYKKSLEVAAKVYPFVFNVNHLYQFSFPG
;
A
#
# COMPACT_ATOMS: atom_id res chain seq x y z
N MET A 1 17.08 6.78 -18.92
CA MET A 1 16.20 6.62 -17.75
C MET A 1 17.11 6.81 -16.56
N ASP A 2 16.96 7.93 -15.87
CA ASP A 2 18.01 8.55 -15.07
C ASP A 2 18.22 7.82 -13.75
N MET A 3 19.20 6.91 -13.71
CA MET A 3 19.63 6.19 -12.49
C MET A 3 19.94 7.15 -11.32
N GLU A 4 20.39 8.37 -11.61
CA GLU A 4 20.62 9.41 -10.59
C GLU A 4 19.30 9.82 -9.91
N SER A 5 18.20 9.95 -10.64
CA SER A 5 16.89 10.29 -10.08
C SER A 5 16.30 9.18 -9.21
N GLU A 6 16.61 7.92 -9.50
CA GLU A 6 16.17 6.78 -8.70
C GLU A 6 16.95 6.71 -7.39
N PHE A 7 18.27 6.89 -7.46
CA PHE A 7 19.13 6.87 -6.29
C PHE A 7 18.80 8.01 -5.31
N ASP A 8 18.55 9.22 -5.82
CA ASP A 8 18.10 10.36 -5.01
C ASP A 8 16.74 10.09 -4.35
N ARG A 9 15.82 9.43 -5.06
CA ARG A 9 14.51 9.05 -4.52
C ARG A 9 14.63 8.00 -3.40
N ILE A 10 15.45 6.97 -3.60
CA ILE A 10 15.73 5.96 -2.57
C ILE A 10 16.36 6.63 -1.34
N LEU A 11 17.34 7.51 -1.53
CA LEU A 11 17.99 8.23 -0.44
C LEU A 11 17.01 9.11 0.33
N PHE A 12 16.10 9.79 -0.38
CA PHE A 12 15.05 10.61 0.21
C PHE A 12 14.13 9.77 1.11
N PHE A 13 13.67 8.61 0.64
CA PHE A 13 12.79 7.75 1.44
C PHE A 13 13.53 7.03 2.57
N GLU A 14 14.79 6.63 2.40
CA GLU A 14 15.61 6.11 3.51
C GLU A 14 15.81 7.17 4.60
N HIS A 15 16.07 8.41 4.21
CA HIS A 15 16.17 9.50 5.15
C HIS A 15 14.83 9.75 5.87
N ALA A 16 13.70 9.72 5.13
CA ALA A 16 12.37 9.84 5.71
C ALA A 16 12.08 8.70 6.69
N ARG A 17 12.42 7.45 6.35
CA ARG A 17 12.29 6.26 7.21
C ARG A 17 13.08 6.42 8.50
N LYS A 18 14.37 6.79 8.42
CA LYS A 18 15.24 7.00 9.59
C LYS A 18 14.76 8.16 10.47
N THR A 19 14.31 9.24 9.86
CA THR A 19 13.74 10.38 10.59
C THR A 19 12.48 9.96 11.33
N ALA A 20 11.62 9.19 10.67
CA ALA A 20 10.39 8.71 11.27
C ALA A 20 10.64 7.69 12.39
N GLU A 21 11.62 6.82 12.23
CA GLU A 21 12.08 5.88 13.26
C GLU A 21 12.60 6.62 14.51
N ALA A 22 13.40 7.68 14.31
CA ALA A 22 13.91 8.51 15.41
C ALA A 22 12.79 9.32 16.10
N ALA A 23 11.78 9.76 15.35
CA ALA A 23 10.61 10.43 15.89
C ALA A 23 9.70 9.44 16.65
N TYR A 24 9.54 8.21 16.16
CA TYR A 24 8.79 7.15 16.83
C TYR A 24 9.38 6.79 18.19
N ALA A 25 10.71 6.74 18.30
CA ALA A 25 11.39 6.53 19.59
C ALA A 25 11.08 7.63 20.63
N LYS A 26 10.70 8.83 20.18
CA LYS A 26 10.30 9.95 21.06
C LYS A 26 8.80 9.98 21.30
N ASN A 27 8.00 9.67 20.28
CA ASN A 27 6.55 9.66 20.35
C ASN A 27 5.97 8.53 19.48
N PRO A 28 5.73 7.33 20.06
CA PRO A 28 5.28 6.17 19.30
C PRO A 28 3.82 6.24 18.87
N ILE A 29 3.04 7.18 19.41
CA ILE A 29 1.62 7.37 19.09
C ILE A 29 1.39 8.52 18.09
N ASP A 30 2.44 9.00 17.44
CA ASP A 30 2.34 10.04 16.42
C ASP A 30 1.86 9.44 15.09
N ALA A 31 0.56 9.57 14.83
CA ALA A 31 -0.07 9.08 13.61
C ALA A 31 0.48 9.73 12.34
N ASP A 32 0.87 11.01 12.35
CA ASP A 32 1.51 11.67 11.20
C ASP A 32 2.85 11.02 10.87
N ASN A 33 3.67 10.82 11.90
CA ASN A 33 4.97 10.21 11.76
C ASN A 33 4.89 8.77 11.27
N LEU A 34 4.01 7.97 11.89
CA LEU A 34 3.77 6.58 11.51
C LEU A 34 3.26 6.47 10.07
N THR A 35 2.37 7.38 9.64
CA THR A 35 1.89 7.43 8.25
C THR A 35 3.02 7.72 7.26
N ARG A 36 3.89 8.69 7.58
CA ARG A 36 5.08 8.97 6.78
C ARG A 36 6.05 7.79 6.75
N TRP A 37 6.21 7.10 7.86
CA TRP A 37 7.06 5.91 7.95
C TRP A 37 6.54 4.79 7.04
N GLY A 38 5.25 4.45 7.14
CA GLY A 38 4.61 3.45 6.29
C GLY A 38 4.69 3.81 4.80
N GLY A 39 4.43 5.06 4.45
CA GLY A 39 4.57 5.54 3.07
C GLY A 39 6.00 5.42 2.55
N ALA A 40 7.00 5.80 3.35
CA ALA A 40 8.42 5.68 2.97
C ALA A 40 8.83 4.20 2.78
N LEU A 41 8.38 3.30 3.65
CA LEU A 41 8.63 1.86 3.52
C LEU A 41 7.99 1.29 2.24
N LEU A 42 6.76 1.71 1.93
CA LEU A 42 6.06 1.29 0.72
C LEU A 42 6.79 1.73 -0.55
N GLU A 43 7.30 2.97 -0.58
CA GLU A 43 8.09 3.48 -1.69
C GLU A 43 9.44 2.76 -1.81
N LEU A 44 10.14 2.53 -0.70
CA LEU A 44 11.39 1.77 -0.70
C LEU A 44 11.20 0.33 -1.15
N SER A 45 10.06 -0.29 -0.81
CA SER A 45 9.75 -1.67 -1.18
C SER A 45 9.76 -1.89 -2.69
N GLN A 46 9.45 -0.86 -3.50
CA GLN A 46 9.42 -0.96 -4.96
C GLN A 46 10.81 -1.14 -5.57
N PHE A 47 11.86 -0.78 -4.84
CA PHE A 47 13.27 -0.89 -5.27
C PHE A 47 13.95 -2.15 -4.73
N GLN A 48 13.27 -2.96 -3.92
CA GLN A 48 13.81 -4.19 -3.35
C GLN A 48 13.40 -5.42 -4.15
N ASN A 49 14.01 -6.56 -3.82
CA ASN A 49 13.59 -7.86 -4.35
C ASN A 49 12.25 -8.26 -3.74
N VAL A 50 11.43 -9.01 -4.48
CA VAL A 50 10.10 -9.50 -4.05
C VAL A 50 10.00 -9.92 -2.56
N PRO A 51 10.88 -10.79 -2.01
CA PRO A 51 10.79 -11.18 -0.60
C PRO A 51 11.04 -10.01 0.38
N ASP A 52 12.00 -9.15 0.07
CA ASP A 52 12.32 -7.98 0.89
C ASP A 52 11.23 -6.92 0.76
N SER A 53 10.71 -6.69 -0.45
CA SER A 53 9.57 -5.82 -0.71
C SER A 53 8.35 -6.23 0.11
N LYS A 54 8.01 -7.53 0.12
CA LYS A 54 6.91 -8.06 0.93
C LYS A 54 7.11 -7.77 2.41
N LYS A 55 8.33 -8.00 2.92
CA LYS A 55 8.65 -7.73 4.33
C LYS A 55 8.48 -6.24 4.65
N MET A 56 9.03 -5.35 3.81
CA MET A 56 8.88 -3.90 3.99
C MET A 56 7.43 -3.43 3.92
N ILE A 57 6.62 -4.04 3.05
CA ILE A 57 5.18 -3.73 2.95
C ILE A 57 4.44 -4.19 4.20
N LEU A 58 4.74 -5.37 4.74
CA LEU A 58 4.15 -5.84 6.01
C LEU A 58 4.56 -4.93 7.17
N ASP A 59 5.83 -4.52 7.23
CA ASP A 59 6.30 -3.54 8.22
C ASP A 59 5.56 -2.19 8.05
N ALA A 60 5.34 -1.75 6.81
CA ALA A 60 4.56 -0.54 6.52
C ALA A 60 3.11 -0.66 7.00
N ILE A 61 2.45 -1.79 6.73
CA ILE A 61 1.08 -2.07 7.18
C ILE A 61 1.01 -1.99 8.71
N SER A 62 1.92 -2.67 9.42
CA SER A 62 1.96 -2.63 10.89
C SER A 62 2.08 -1.20 11.41
N LYS A 63 2.94 -0.36 10.82
CA LYS A 63 3.10 1.03 11.25
C LYS A 63 1.88 1.89 10.95
N LEU A 64 1.21 1.64 9.82
CA LEU A 64 -0.01 2.35 9.47
C LEU A 64 -1.21 1.93 10.33
N GLU A 65 -1.30 0.65 10.71
CA GLU A 65 -2.30 0.18 11.67
C GLU A 65 -2.09 0.83 13.04
N GLU A 66 -0.86 0.92 13.54
CA GLU A 66 -0.53 1.69 14.75
C GLU A 66 -0.94 3.17 14.61
N ALA A 67 -0.77 3.77 13.42
CA ALA A 67 -1.18 5.15 13.15
C ALA A 67 -2.71 5.29 13.21
N LEU A 68 -3.44 4.28 12.73
CA LEU A 68 -4.90 4.24 12.73
C LEU A 68 -5.44 4.02 14.16
N GLU A 69 -4.77 3.23 14.99
CA GLU A 69 -5.10 3.12 16.41
C GLU A 69 -4.94 4.46 17.14
N ALA A 70 -3.89 5.21 16.81
CA ALA A 70 -3.67 6.54 17.36
C ALA A 70 -4.65 7.59 16.78
N SER A 71 -5.03 7.47 15.50
CA SER A 71 -5.96 8.38 14.81
C SER A 71 -6.85 7.63 13.80
N PRO A 72 -8.00 7.11 14.25
CA PRO A 72 -8.85 6.22 13.45
C PRO A 72 -9.58 6.90 12.29
N SER A 73 -9.58 8.24 12.23
CA SER A 73 -10.25 9.01 11.18
C SER A 73 -9.27 9.64 10.18
N LYS A 74 -8.04 9.13 10.11
CA LYS A 74 -7.01 9.70 9.25
C LYS A 74 -7.08 9.15 7.83
N HIS A 75 -7.68 9.93 6.93
CA HIS A 75 -7.85 9.59 5.52
C HIS A 75 -6.52 9.23 4.83
N ASP A 76 -5.42 9.93 5.15
CA ASP A 76 -4.09 9.65 4.59
C ASP A 76 -3.59 8.25 4.96
N THR A 77 -3.76 7.85 6.23
CA THR A 77 -3.35 6.53 6.73
C THR A 77 -4.15 5.42 6.06
N LEU A 78 -5.47 5.61 5.95
CA LEU A 78 -6.36 4.67 5.27
C LEU A 78 -5.97 4.49 3.80
N TRP A 79 -5.69 5.59 3.10
CA TRP A 79 -5.22 5.53 1.72
C TRP A 79 -3.86 4.80 1.59
N CYS A 80 -2.92 5.08 2.49
CA CYS A 80 -1.64 4.37 2.54
C CYS A 80 -1.81 2.86 2.81
N LEU A 81 -2.73 2.45 3.70
CA LEU A 81 -3.04 1.04 3.96
C LEU A 81 -3.58 0.36 2.71
N GLY A 82 -4.49 1.02 1.99
CA GLY A 82 -5.01 0.51 0.72
C GLY A 82 -3.90 0.26 -0.30
N ASN A 83 -2.97 1.20 -0.45
CA ASN A 83 -1.83 1.03 -1.35
C ASN A 83 -0.87 -0.06 -0.88
N ALA A 84 -0.64 -0.19 0.43
CA ALA A 84 0.22 -1.24 0.97
C ALA A 84 -0.35 -2.64 0.72
N HIS A 85 -1.64 -2.84 0.97
CA HIS A 85 -2.32 -4.11 0.65
C HIS A 85 -2.34 -4.40 -0.85
N THR A 86 -2.56 -3.38 -1.68
CA THR A 86 -2.47 -3.48 -3.13
C THR A 86 -1.11 -3.99 -3.58
N SER A 87 -0.02 -3.36 -3.11
CA SER A 87 1.33 -3.78 -3.44
C SER A 87 1.63 -5.20 -2.93
N HIS A 88 1.13 -5.55 -1.74
CA HIS A 88 1.28 -6.91 -1.22
C HIS A 88 0.56 -7.95 -2.09
N ALA A 89 -0.65 -7.64 -2.54
CA ALA A 89 -1.43 -8.48 -3.43
C ALA A 89 -0.71 -8.70 -4.77
N PHE A 90 -0.13 -7.66 -5.35
CA PHE A 90 0.65 -7.77 -6.59
C PHE A 90 1.89 -8.66 -6.45
N LEU A 91 2.53 -8.67 -5.28
CA LEU A 91 3.67 -9.53 -5.01
C LEU A 91 3.26 -10.96 -4.63
N THR A 92 1.98 -11.21 -4.38
CA THR A 92 1.45 -12.51 -3.96
C THR A 92 1.13 -13.35 -5.21
N PRO A 93 1.83 -14.48 -5.41
CA PRO A 93 1.62 -15.31 -6.60
C PRO A 93 0.31 -16.09 -6.53
N ASP A 94 -0.19 -16.36 -5.33
CA ASP A 94 -1.48 -17.00 -5.11
C ASP A 94 -2.61 -15.98 -5.35
N GLN A 95 -3.48 -16.31 -6.31
CA GLN A 95 -4.53 -15.40 -6.76
C GLN A 95 -5.66 -15.26 -5.74
N ASP A 96 -5.98 -16.34 -5.02
CA ASP A 96 -7.02 -16.34 -4.01
C ASP A 96 -6.57 -15.52 -2.79
N GLU A 97 -5.31 -15.66 -2.39
CA GLU A 97 -4.71 -14.85 -1.33
C GLU A 97 -4.56 -13.38 -1.76
N ALA A 98 -4.11 -13.11 -2.98
CA ALA A 98 -4.00 -11.75 -3.51
C ALA A 98 -5.36 -11.05 -3.56
N LYS A 99 -6.43 -11.77 -3.91
CA LYS A 99 -7.79 -11.23 -3.93
C LYS A 99 -8.24 -10.74 -2.56
N VAL A 100 -7.94 -11.47 -1.49
CA VAL A 100 -8.24 -11.04 -0.11
C VAL A 100 -7.55 -9.72 0.21
N TYR A 101 -6.31 -9.53 -0.21
CA TYR A 101 -5.60 -8.27 -0.04
C TYR A 101 -6.17 -7.14 -0.89
N PHE A 102 -6.60 -7.40 -2.12
CA PHE A 102 -7.26 -6.39 -2.95
C PHE A 102 -8.63 -5.96 -2.40
N GLU A 103 -9.42 -6.90 -1.85
CA GLU A 103 -10.67 -6.60 -1.18
C GLU A 103 -10.43 -5.71 0.06
N LYS A 104 -9.42 -6.05 0.88
CA LYS A 104 -8.99 -5.19 1.99
C LYS A 104 -8.55 -3.80 1.52
N ALA A 105 -7.78 -3.73 0.44
CA ALA A 105 -7.34 -2.46 -0.12
C ALA A 105 -8.53 -1.57 -0.53
N ALA A 106 -9.53 -2.15 -1.21
CA ALA A 106 -10.74 -1.45 -1.61
C ALA A 106 -11.52 -0.92 -0.40
N GLN A 107 -11.65 -1.72 0.67
CA GLN A 107 -12.30 -1.29 1.91
C GLN A 107 -11.59 -0.09 2.55
N TYR A 108 -10.25 -0.07 2.58
CA TYR A 108 -9.51 1.06 3.11
C TYR A 108 -9.61 2.31 2.24
N PHE A 109 -9.61 2.16 0.91
CA PHE A 109 -9.84 3.29 0.00
C PHE A 109 -11.26 3.85 0.13
N GLU A 110 -12.27 3.00 0.32
CA GLU A 110 -13.64 3.43 0.58
C GLU A 110 -13.71 4.26 1.86
N GLN A 111 -13.13 3.78 2.96
CA GLN A 111 -13.03 4.55 4.21
C GLN A 111 -12.27 5.87 4.04
N ALA A 112 -11.20 5.90 3.23
CA ALA A 112 -10.46 7.12 2.93
C ALA A 112 -11.32 8.14 2.15
N VAL A 113 -12.11 7.68 1.19
CA VAL A 113 -13.07 8.52 0.44
C VAL A 113 -14.23 8.98 1.31
N GLU A 114 -14.73 8.14 2.23
CA GLU A 114 -15.76 8.54 3.19
C GLU A 114 -15.24 9.61 4.15
N ALA A 115 -13.98 9.49 4.58
CA ALA A 115 -13.32 10.46 5.45
C ALA A 115 -13.00 11.79 4.73
N ASP A 116 -12.58 11.74 3.46
CA ASP A 116 -12.41 12.92 2.61
C ASP A 116 -12.92 12.69 1.17
N PRO A 117 -14.21 12.97 0.90
CA PRO A 117 -14.82 12.76 -0.40
C PRO A 117 -14.42 13.83 -1.44
N GLN A 118 -13.69 14.87 -1.04
CA GLN A 118 -13.19 15.88 -1.99
C GLN A 118 -11.85 15.49 -2.59
N ASN A 119 -11.18 14.48 -2.02
CA ASN A 119 -9.88 14.04 -2.47
C ASN A 119 -9.99 13.12 -3.70
N GLU A 120 -9.70 13.68 -4.87
CA GLU A 120 -9.72 12.96 -6.14
C GLU A 120 -8.70 11.82 -6.21
N LEU A 121 -7.60 11.87 -5.46
CA LEU A 121 -6.64 10.76 -5.39
C LEU A 121 -7.30 9.51 -4.80
N TYR A 122 -8.10 9.67 -3.73
CA TYR A 122 -8.72 8.53 -3.06
C TYR A 122 -9.79 7.90 -3.93
N LYS A 123 -10.59 8.72 -4.62
CA LYS A 123 -11.56 8.23 -5.61
C LYS A 123 -10.89 7.44 -6.72
N LYS A 124 -9.77 7.93 -7.25
CA LYS A 124 -9.00 7.22 -8.28
C LYS A 124 -8.46 5.90 -7.76
N SER A 125 -7.88 5.86 -6.56
CA SER A 125 -7.39 4.62 -5.95
C SER A 125 -8.53 3.61 -5.72
N LEU A 126 -9.68 4.06 -5.22
CA LEU A 126 -10.86 3.22 -5.07
C LEU A 126 -11.37 2.71 -6.42
N GLU A 127 -11.43 3.57 -7.43
CA GLU A 127 -11.85 3.18 -8.78
C GLU A 127 -10.93 2.12 -9.38
N VAL A 128 -9.61 2.31 -9.26
CA VAL A 128 -8.61 1.33 -9.67
C VAL A 128 -8.84 0.03 -8.90
N ALA A 129 -9.06 0.10 -7.58
CA ALA A 129 -9.25 -1.08 -6.78
C ALA A 129 -10.53 -1.87 -7.13
N ALA A 130 -11.63 -1.15 -7.36
CA ALA A 130 -12.92 -1.73 -7.69
C ALA A 130 -13.01 -2.22 -9.13
N LYS A 131 -12.30 -1.60 -10.09
CA LYS A 131 -12.41 -1.93 -11.51
C LYS A 131 -11.27 -2.80 -12.03
N VAL A 132 -10.04 -2.53 -11.60
CA VAL A 132 -8.84 -3.16 -12.20
C VAL A 132 -8.58 -4.51 -11.57
N TYR A 133 -8.64 -4.65 -10.24
CA TYR A 133 -8.34 -5.92 -9.59
C TYR A 133 -9.31 -7.03 -10.01
N PRO A 134 -10.64 -6.84 -10.05
CA PRO A 134 -11.53 -7.88 -10.56
C PRO A 134 -11.26 -8.27 -12.02
N PHE A 135 -10.81 -7.33 -12.86
CA PHE A 135 -10.53 -7.58 -14.28
C PHE A 135 -9.21 -8.34 -14.50
N VAL A 136 -8.15 -8.01 -13.76
CA VAL A 136 -6.85 -8.69 -13.88
C VAL A 136 -6.96 -10.18 -13.52
N PHE A 137 -7.88 -10.56 -12.63
CA PHE A 137 -8.10 -11.97 -12.25
C PHE A 137 -9.16 -12.68 -13.10
N ASN A 138 -10.20 -11.97 -13.59
CA ASN A 138 -11.22 -12.62 -14.42
C ASN A 138 -10.70 -12.99 -15.83
N VAL A 139 -9.67 -12.30 -16.34
CA VAL A 139 -9.03 -12.67 -17.61
C VAL A 139 -8.27 -14.00 -17.49
N ASN A 140 -7.68 -14.32 -16.32
CA ASN A 140 -7.01 -15.61 -16.11
C ASN A 140 -7.99 -16.79 -15.97
N HIS A 141 -9.21 -16.55 -15.47
CA HIS A 141 -10.24 -17.59 -15.37
C HIS A 141 -10.84 -17.95 -16.75
N LEU A 142 -10.76 -17.07 -17.75
CA LEU A 142 -11.24 -17.36 -19.11
C LEU A 142 -10.27 -18.22 -19.93
N TYR A 143 -8.96 -18.18 -19.63
CA TYR A 143 -7.96 -19.00 -20.32
C TYR A 143 -7.78 -20.42 -19.75
N GLN A 144 -8.34 -20.73 -18.57
CA GLN A 144 -8.33 -22.10 -18.03
C GLN A 144 -9.51 -22.98 -18.49
N PHE A 145 -10.57 -22.41 -19.08
CA PHE A 145 -11.78 -23.16 -19.44
C PHE A 145 -12.00 -23.39 -20.95
N SER A 146 -11.07 -22.99 -21.82
CA SER A 146 -11.22 -23.18 -23.27
C SER A 146 -10.28 -24.25 -23.81
N PHE A 147 -10.52 -25.52 -23.49
CA PHE A 147 -10.29 -26.68 -24.39
C PHE A 147 -11.01 -27.93 -23.85
N PRO A 148 -12.27 -28.22 -24.24
CA PRO A 148 -12.74 -29.59 -24.29
C PRO A 148 -12.09 -30.26 -25.52
N GLY A 149 -11.49 -31.43 -25.30
CA GLY A 149 -10.91 -32.28 -26.35
C GLY A 149 -11.92 -32.93 -27.26
#